data_AF-A0A3M1WN61-F1
#
_entry.id   AF-A0A3M1WN61-F1
#
_cell.length_a   1.000
_cell.length_b   1.000
_cell.length_c   1.000
_cell.angle_alpha   90.00
_cell.angle_beta   90.00
_cell.angle_gamma   90.00
#
_symmetry.space_group_name_H-M   'P 1'
#
loop_
_entity.id
_entity.type
_entity.pdbx_description
1 polymer ?
#
loop_
_entity_poly.entity_id
_entity_poly.type
_entity_poly.pdbx_seq_one_letter_code
_entity_poly.pdbx_strand_id
1 'polypeptide(L)'
;INFFKLEEIMGLPENRGDVFLAFYWGGAMIGRFLGAVSLSKMEEGAKKLALMAGIALAAFGVIYLAALTKSKFELEFTQVLPFLLLIALNLGGFILGRSMPGRTLAVFAGVNLVLLVFTIFAGGPLAFWTAIGIGLFNSIMWSNIFTLSIDGLGKYTSQGSSLLVMMILGGAVIPPLQGLLADTIGLQPSFSLALLCYGYLFYYGALGYKRGKPAPVG
;
A
#
# COMPACT_ATOMS: atom_id res chain seq x y z
N ILE A 1 -12.34 5.97 -9.11
CA ILE A 1 -13.65 6.58 -8.75
C ILE A 1 -14.81 5.66 -9.16
N ASN A 2 -14.80 5.06 -10.37
CA ASN A 2 -15.88 4.16 -10.81
C ASN A 2 -16.12 2.93 -9.91
N PHE A 3 -15.10 2.43 -9.22
CA PHE A 3 -15.26 1.26 -8.33
C PHE A 3 -16.18 1.52 -7.14
N PHE A 4 -16.04 2.70 -6.50
CA PHE A 4 -16.85 3.06 -5.34
C PHE A 4 -18.29 3.43 -5.69
N LYS A 5 -18.59 3.60 -6.98
CA LYS A 5 -19.94 3.88 -7.50
C LYS A 5 -20.77 2.62 -7.72
N LEU A 6 -20.15 1.43 -7.75
CA LEU A 6 -20.88 0.18 -7.95
C LEU A 6 -21.88 -0.04 -6.80
N GLU A 7 -23.14 -0.32 -7.14
CA GLU A 7 -24.21 -0.60 -6.15
C GLU A 7 -23.86 -1.78 -5.25
N GLU A 8 -23.18 -2.79 -5.82
CA GLU A 8 -22.71 -3.98 -5.12
C GLU A 8 -21.62 -3.69 -4.06
N ILE A 9 -21.03 -2.50 -4.08
CA ILE A 9 -19.99 -2.08 -3.13
C ILE A 9 -20.52 -1.07 -2.12
N MET A 10 -20.89 0.12 -2.57
CA MET A 10 -21.55 1.10 -1.69
C MET A 10 -22.47 2.08 -2.43
N GLY A 11 -22.51 2.06 -3.78
CA GLY A 11 -23.37 2.94 -4.57
C GLY A 11 -23.17 4.43 -4.25
N LEU A 12 -21.95 4.86 -3.90
CA LEU A 12 -21.75 6.20 -3.34
C LEU A 12 -21.90 7.29 -4.42
N PRO A 13 -22.66 8.37 -4.13
CA PRO A 13 -22.63 9.58 -4.96
C PRO A 13 -21.23 10.21 -4.94
N GLU A 14 -20.83 10.89 -6.03
CA GLU A 14 -19.47 11.43 -6.23
C GLU A 14 -18.97 12.26 -5.04
N ASN A 15 -19.86 13.03 -4.39
CA ASN A 15 -19.50 13.88 -3.25
C ASN A 15 -19.00 13.13 -2.01
N ARG A 16 -19.38 11.85 -1.83
CA ARG A 16 -18.90 10.99 -0.73
C ARG A 16 -17.61 10.29 -1.11
N GLY A 17 -17.41 9.97 -2.40
CA GLY A 17 -16.21 9.29 -2.89
C GLY A 17 -14.92 10.07 -2.59
N ASP A 18 -14.96 11.39 -2.67
CA ASP A 18 -13.80 12.26 -2.42
C ASP A 18 -13.32 12.23 -0.96
N VAL A 19 -14.26 12.07 -0.01
CA VAL A 19 -13.92 11.97 1.42
C VAL A 19 -13.14 10.70 1.67
N PHE A 20 -13.56 9.58 1.10
CA PHE A 20 -12.86 8.30 1.25
C PHE A 20 -11.57 8.20 0.43
N LEU A 21 -11.47 8.95 -0.66
CA LEU A 21 -10.20 9.11 -1.39
C LEU A 21 -9.13 9.76 -0.50
N ALA A 22 -9.52 10.67 0.42
CA ALA A 22 -8.61 11.21 1.42
C ALA A 22 -8.09 10.13 2.39
N PHE A 23 -8.90 9.13 2.74
CA PHE A 23 -8.45 7.98 3.53
C PHE A 23 -7.46 7.10 2.75
N TYR A 24 -7.67 6.90 1.44
CA TYR A 24 -6.72 6.15 0.61
C TYR A 24 -5.35 6.85 0.53
N TRP A 25 -5.32 8.12 0.13
CA TRP A 25 -4.06 8.87 0.02
C TRP A 25 -3.43 9.17 1.39
N GLY A 26 -4.26 9.49 2.38
CA GLY A 26 -3.83 9.69 3.76
C GLY A 26 -3.25 8.42 4.37
N GLY A 27 -3.85 7.26 4.11
CA GLY A 27 -3.29 5.95 4.44
C GLY A 27 -1.93 5.73 3.78
N ALA A 28 -1.80 6.06 2.50
CA ALA A 28 -0.50 6.00 1.82
C ALA A 28 0.52 6.94 2.47
N MET A 29 0.14 8.12 2.98
CA MET A 29 1.05 8.99 3.74
C MET A 29 1.45 8.40 5.09
N ILE A 30 0.50 7.79 5.82
CA ILE A 30 0.77 7.08 7.09
C ILE A 30 1.86 6.04 6.87
N GLY A 31 1.72 5.17 5.86
CA GLY A 31 2.71 4.14 5.57
C GLY A 31 4.12 4.69 5.29
N ARG A 32 4.24 5.87 4.67
CA ARG A 32 5.54 6.55 4.40
C ARG A 32 6.18 7.04 5.70
N PHE A 33 5.40 7.70 6.56
CA PHE A 33 5.92 8.17 7.85
C PHE A 33 6.33 7.00 8.74
N LEU A 34 5.51 5.95 8.79
CA LEU A 34 5.82 4.71 9.49
C LEU A 34 7.09 4.05 8.95
N GLY A 35 7.25 4.01 7.63
CA GLY A 35 8.46 3.52 6.98
C GLY A 35 9.71 4.31 7.33
N ALA A 36 9.63 5.64 7.36
CA ALA A 36 10.73 6.50 7.76
C ALA A 36 11.17 6.25 9.21
N VAL A 37 10.21 6.08 10.13
CA VAL A 37 10.51 5.73 11.53
C VAL A 37 11.05 4.31 11.63
N SER A 38 10.49 3.34 10.89
CA SER A 38 10.97 1.96 10.85
C SER A 38 12.42 1.87 10.39
N LEU A 39 12.83 2.69 9.42
CA LEU A 39 14.21 2.71 8.91
C LEU A 39 15.15 3.63 9.71
N SER A 40 14.63 4.34 10.70
CA SER A 40 15.45 5.21 11.56
C SER A 40 16.41 4.40 12.44
N LYS A 41 17.51 5.04 12.87
CA LYS A 41 18.53 4.45 13.75
C LYS A 41 18.05 4.16 15.18
N MET A 42 16.76 4.33 15.46
CA MET A 42 16.17 4.02 16.76
C MET A 42 16.19 2.51 16.99
N GLU A 43 16.55 2.12 18.22
CA GLU A 43 16.53 0.74 18.67
C GLU A 43 15.13 0.13 18.48
N GLU A 44 15.08 -1.07 17.93
CA GLU A 44 13.84 -1.83 17.74
C GLU A 44 13.24 -2.14 19.11
N GLY A 45 12.10 -1.54 19.44
CA GLY A 45 11.49 -1.68 20.76
C GLY A 45 10.19 -0.90 20.91
N ALA A 46 9.62 -0.97 22.13
CA ALA A 46 8.30 -0.38 22.44
C ALA A 46 8.22 1.12 22.13
N LYS A 47 9.31 1.87 22.32
CA LYS A 47 9.37 3.32 22.04
C LYS A 47 9.20 3.63 20.54
N LYS A 48 9.83 2.84 19.68
CA LYS A 48 9.75 2.99 18.22
C LYS A 48 8.34 2.66 17.73
N LEU A 49 7.76 1.57 18.24
CA LEU A 49 6.39 1.18 17.92
C LEU A 49 5.37 2.20 18.45
N ALA A 50 5.57 2.74 19.65
CA ALA A 50 4.70 3.78 20.22
C ALA A 50 4.75 5.07 19.40
N LEU A 51 5.94 5.48 18.92
CA LEU A 51 6.09 6.63 18.03
C LEU A 51 5.36 6.40 16.69
N MET A 52 5.53 5.21 16.11
CA MET A 52 4.82 4.79 14.90
C MET A 52 3.30 4.85 15.10
N ALA A 53 2.79 4.22 16.15
CA ALA A 53 1.36 4.26 16.48
C ALA A 53 0.86 5.70 16.69
N GLY A 54 1.63 6.52 17.42
CA GLY A 54 1.30 7.93 17.65
C GLY A 54 1.18 8.74 16.35
N ILE A 55 2.13 8.56 15.42
CA ILE A 55 2.09 9.23 14.10
C ILE A 55 0.89 8.74 13.28
N ALA A 56 0.63 7.44 13.26
CA ALA A 56 -0.49 6.88 12.52
C ALA A 56 -1.84 7.37 13.06
N LEU A 57 -2.01 7.43 14.38
CA LEU A 57 -3.23 7.95 15.02
C LEU A 57 -3.38 9.46 14.83
N ALA A 58 -2.29 10.23 14.91
CA ALA A 58 -2.33 11.66 14.63
C ALA A 58 -2.73 11.94 13.18
N ALA A 59 -2.13 11.24 12.22
CA ALA A 59 -2.49 11.35 10.81
C ALA A 59 -3.93 10.91 10.54
N PHE A 60 -4.40 9.82 11.17
CA PHE A 60 -5.80 9.42 11.12
C PHE A 60 -6.73 10.52 11.66
N GLY A 61 -6.39 11.13 12.79
CA GLY A 61 -7.15 12.23 13.36
C GLY A 61 -7.26 13.42 12.41
N VAL A 62 -6.16 13.79 11.74
CA VAL A 62 -6.16 14.86 10.73
C VAL A 62 -7.06 14.49 9.55
N ILE A 63 -6.97 13.26 9.04
CA ILE A 63 -7.81 12.78 7.93
C ILE A 63 -9.29 12.79 8.34
N TYR A 64 -9.61 12.31 9.54
CA TYR A 64 -10.97 12.26 10.06
C TYR A 64 -11.56 13.66 10.27
N LEU A 65 -10.80 14.60 10.85
CA LEU A 65 -11.23 15.99 11.00
C LEU A 65 -11.43 16.68 9.64
N ALA A 66 -10.53 16.43 8.68
CA ALA A 66 -10.67 16.94 7.32
C ALA A 66 -11.91 16.34 6.63
N ALA A 67 -12.20 15.05 6.88
CA ALA A 67 -13.39 14.38 6.39
C ALA A 67 -14.67 15.01 6.96
N LEU A 68 -14.73 15.25 8.27
CA LEU A 68 -15.86 15.92 8.94
C LEU A 68 -16.11 17.34 8.43
N THR A 69 -15.05 18.07 8.09
CA THR A 69 -15.16 19.45 7.57
C THR A 69 -15.70 19.48 6.14
N LYS A 70 -15.39 18.46 5.33
CA LYS A 70 -15.86 18.36 3.94
C LYS A 70 -17.23 17.69 3.81
N SER A 71 -17.59 16.80 4.72
CA SER A 71 -18.85 16.07 4.63
C SER A 71 -20.02 16.93 5.12
N LYS A 72 -20.97 17.25 4.22
CA LYS A 72 -22.31 17.75 4.61
C LYS A 72 -23.15 16.69 5.38
N PHE A 73 -22.62 15.48 5.54
CA PHE A 73 -23.24 14.35 6.23
C PHE A 73 -22.46 14.02 7.50
N GLU A 74 -23.15 13.61 8.56
CA GLU A 74 -22.53 13.09 9.77
C GLU A 74 -21.82 11.77 9.45
N LEU A 75 -20.49 11.78 9.49
CA LEU A 75 -19.67 10.59 9.27
C LEU A 75 -19.55 9.86 10.60
N GLU A 76 -20.30 8.78 10.76
CA GLU A 76 -20.32 8.03 12.01
C GLU A 76 -18.97 7.33 12.25
N PHE A 77 -18.47 7.38 13.48
CA PHE A 77 -17.20 6.76 13.84
C PHE A 77 -17.14 5.26 13.53
N THR A 78 -18.28 4.57 13.63
CA THR A 78 -18.43 3.15 13.29
C THR A 78 -18.00 2.85 11.85
N GLN A 79 -18.23 3.79 10.92
CA GLN A 79 -17.90 3.59 9.50
C GLN A 79 -16.40 3.61 9.23
N VAL A 80 -15.63 4.39 10.00
CA VAL A 80 -14.16 4.53 9.84
C VAL A 80 -13.36 3.54 10.68
N LEU A 81 -14.02 2.79 11.57
CA LEU A 81 -13.38 1.78 12.42
C LEU A 81 -12.56 0.73 11.66
N PRO A 82 -12.98 0.23 10.48
CA PRO A 82 -12.15 -0.67 9.67
C PRO A 82 -10.79 -0.08 9.29
N PHE A 83 -10.70 1.25 9.13
CA PHE A 83 -9.43 1.91 8.82
C PHE A 83 -8.45 1.88 9.99
N LEU A 84 -8.93 2.00 11.23
CA LEU A 84 -8.10 1.84 12.43
C LEU A 84 -7.57 0.40 12.56
N LEU A 85 -8.39 -0.60 12.20
CA LEU A 85 -7.94 -1.99 12.15
C LEU A 85 -6.86 -2.19 11.08
N LEU A 86 -6.99 -1.55 9.91
CA LEU A 86 -5.97 -1.58 8.87
C LEU A 86 -4.66 -0.91 9.32
N ILE A 87 -4.72 0.17 10.08
CA ILE A 87 -3.54 0.79 10.73
C ILE A 87 -2.88 -0.19 11.69
N ALA A 88 -3.66 -0.86 12.55
CA ALA A 88 -3.12 -1.87 13.46
C ALA A 88 -2.43 -3.02 12.69
N LEU A 89 -3.06 -3.49 11.61
CA LEU A 89 -2.48 -4.53 10.74
C LEU A 89 -1.19 -4.04 10.06
N ASN A 90 -1.14 -2.76 9.66
CA ASN A 90 0.06 -2.14 9.10
C ASN A 90 1.23 -2.10 10.09
N LEU A 91 0.98 -1.72 11.34
CA LEU A 91 1.97 -1.81 12.41
C LEU A 91 2.44 -3.25 12.66
N GLY A 92 1.52 -4.22 12.63
CA GLY A 92 1.86 -5.64 12.67
C GLY A 92 2.77 -6.06 11.51
N GLY A 93 2.49 -5.58 10.31
CA GLY A 93 3.32 -5.79 9.12
C GLY A 93 4.75 -5.27 9.31
N PHE A 94 4.92 -4.10 9.92
CA PHE A 94 6.24 -3.54 10.24
C PHE A 94 7.01 -4.41 11.25
N ILE A 95 6.35 -4.87 12.31
CA ILE A 95 6.94 -5.79 13.30
C ILE A 95 7.40 -7.08 12.62
N LEU A 96 6.57 -7.64 11.73
CA LEU A 96 6.90 -8.84 10.97
C LEU A 96 8.00 -8.60 9.94
N GLY A 97 8.09 -7.42 9.33
CA GLY A 97 9.13 -7.06 8.37
C GLY A 97 10.53 -6.94 8.99
N ARG A 98 10.60 -6.60 10.30
CA ARG A 98 11.84 -6.36 11.05
C ARG A 98 12.81 -5.40 10.33
N SER A 99 12.26 -4.40 9.64
CA SER A 99 13.04 -3.39 8.90
C SER A 99 13.99 -3.95 7.82
N MET A 100 13.82 -5.23 7.41
CA MET A 100 14.61 -5.84 6.33
C MET A 100 13.87 -5.67 4.99
N PRO A 101 14.46 -5.02 3.97
CA PRO A 101 13.75 -4.67 2.73
C PRO A 101 13.03 -5.84 2.05
N GLY A 102 13.68 -7.00 1.91
CA GLY A 102 13.09 -8.19 1.28
C GLY A 102 11.91 -8.75 2.07
N ARG A 103 12.08 -8.91 3.38
CA ARG A 103 11.04 -9.44 4.27
C ARG A 103 9.86 -8.48 4.40
N THR A 104 10.12 -7.18 4.55
CA THR A 104 9.08 -6.15 4.59
C THR A 104 8.31 -6.12 3.27
N LEU A 105 8.99 -6.20 2.12
CA LEU A 105 8.32 -6.26 0.82
C LEU A 105 7.41 -7.50 0.72
N ALA A 106 7.89 -8.67 1.11
CA ALA A 106 7.11 -9.91 1.08
C ALA A 106 5.88 -9.84 1.99
N VAL A 107 6.03 -9.36 3.23
CA VAL A 107 4.90 -9.24 4.18
C VAL A 107 3.85 -8.30 3.64
N PHE A 108 4.24 -7.11 3.16
CA PHE A 108 3.28 -6.10 2.70
C PHE A 108 2.63 -6.49 1.36
N ALA A 109 3.39 -7.11 0.44
CA ALA A 109 2.83 -7.68 -0.78
C ALA A 109 1.84 -8.81 -0.46
N GLY A 110 2.14 -9.67 0.51
CA GLY A 110 1.27 -10.76 0.95
C GLY A 110 -0.03 -10.27 1.57
N VAL A 111 0.05 -9.25 2.44
CA VAL A 111 -1.15 -8.57 2.98
C VAL A 111 -1.98 -7.98 1.84
N ASN A 112 -1.35 -7.30 0.88
CA ASN A 112 -2.06 -6.73 -0.26
C ASN A 112 -2.73 -7.80 -1.14
N LEU A 113 -2.09 -8.95 -1.35
CA LEU A 113 -2.74 -10.08 -2.05
C LEU A 113 -4.03 -10.50 -1.34
N VAL A 114 -3.98 -10.67 -0.02
CA VAL A 114 -5.16 -11.06 0.77
C VAL A 114 -6.25 -9.99 0.69
N LEU A 115 -5.91 -8.71 0.91
CA LEU A 115 -6.86 -7.61 0.80
C LEU A 115 -7.49 -7.55 -0.60
N LEU A 116 -6.70 -7.78 -1.64
CA LEU A 116 -7.15 -7.67 -3.02
C LEU A 116 -8.04 -8.86 -3.43
N VAL A 117 -7.81 -10.06 -2.88
CA VAL A 117 -8.76 -11.18 -2.97
C VAL A 117 -10.10 -10.79 -2.35
N PHE A 118 -10.12 -10.21 -1.14
CA PHE A 118 -11.37 -9.73 -0.55
C PHE A 118 -12.02 -8.62 -1.38
N THR A 119 -11.25 -7.71 -1.98
CA THR A 119 -11.77 -6.68 -2.88
C THR A 119 -12.47 -7.24 -4.13
N ILE A 120 -11.96 -8.36 -4.66
CA ILE A 120 -12.51 -9.03 -5.85
C ILE A 120 -13.77 -9.84 -5.52
N PHE A 121 -13.74 -10.60 -4.42
CA PHE A 121 -14.77 -11.61 -4.13
C PHE A 121 -15.80 -11.18 -3.07
N ALA A 122 -15.49 -10.18 -2.25
CA ALA A 122 -16.46 -9.63 -1.32
C ALA A 122 -17.28 -8.51 -1.98
N GLY A 123 -18.45 -8.23 -1.43
CA GLY A 123 -19.25 -7.05 -1.73
C GLY A 123 -19.30 -6.09 -0.55
N GLY A 124 -20.03 -4.98 -0.73
CA GLY A 124 -20.37 -4.09 0.36
C GLY A 124 -19.19 -3.28 0.94
N PRO A 125 -19.32 -2.84 2.20
CA PRO A 125 -18.29 -2.08 2.91
C PRO A 125 -16.96 -2.84 3.06
N LEU A 126 -16.98 -4.17 3.03
CA LEU A 126 -15.76 -4.97 3.17
C LEU A 126 -14.84 -4.78 1.95
N ALA A 127 -15.36 -4.97 0.74
CA ALA A 127 -14.62 -4.76 -0.50
C ALA A 127 -14.09 -3.32 -0.64
N PHE A 128 -14.88 -2.38 -0.14
CA PHE A 128 -14.51 -0.97 -0.09
C PHE A 128 -13.29 -0.69 0.80
N TRP A 129 -13.35 -1.14 2.07
CA TRP A 129 -12.27 -0.88 3.02
C TRP A 129 -11.01 -1.69 2.71
N THR A 130 -11.13 -2.90 2.15
CA THR A 130 -9.97 -3.66 1.68
C THR A 130 -9.31 -2.96 0.50
N ALA A 131 -10.08 -2.37 -0.43
CA ALA A 131 -9.54 -1.57 -1.52
C ALA A 131 -8.79 -0.32 -1.02
N ILE A 132 -9.35 0.40 -0.05
CA ILE A 132 -8.68 1.54 0.59
C ILE A 132 -7.41 1.11 1.32
N GLY A 133 -7.49 -0.02 2.03
CA GLY A 133 -6.40 -0.57 2.81
C GLY A 133 -5.16 -0.86 1.99
N ILE A 134 -5.29 -1.27 0.73
CA ILE A 134 -4.15 -1.51 -0.18
C ILE A 134 -3.20 -0.30 -0.23
N GLY A 135 -3.75 0.93 -0.24
CA GLY A 135 -2.96 2.16 -0.28
C GLY A 135 -2.03 2.34 0.93
N LEU A 136 -2.48 1.92 2.11
CA LEU A 136 -1.72 1.98 3.36
C LEU A 136 -0.47 1.08 3.33
N PHE A 137 -0.59 -0.12 2.75
CA PHE A 137 0.52 -1.06 2.63
C PHE A 137 1.41 -0.79 1.42
N ASN A 138 0.87 -0.24 0.34
CA ASN A 138 1.63 0.02 -0.90
C ASN A 138 2.76 1.07 -0.70
N SER A 139 2.64 1.88 0.34
CA SER A 139 3.48 3.06 0.58
C SER A 139 4.98 2.79 0.72
N ILE A 140 5.38 1.69 1.36
CA ILE A 140 6.80 1.34 1.61
C ILE A 140 7.40 0.40 0.56
N MET A 141 6.58 -0.09 -0.37
CA MET A 141 7.01 -1.12 -1.32
C MET A 141 8.06 -0.58 -2.29
N TRP A 142 7.87 0.65 -2.80
CA TRP A 142 8.82 1.25 -3.74
C TRP A 142 10.23 1.41 -3.14
N SER A 143 10.35 1.89 -1.90
CA SER A 143 11.67 2.03 -1.27
C SER A 143 12.35 0.68 -1.09
N ASN A 144 11.61 -0.34 -0.69
CA ASN A 144 12.16 -1.69 -0.56
C ASN A 144 12.57 -2.29 -1.92
N ILE A 145 11.72 -2.15 -2.95
CA ILE A 145 12.04 -2.59 -4.31
C ILE A 145 13.29 -1.89 -4.80
N PHE A 146 13.38 -0.57 -4.62
CA PHE A 146 14.54 0.21 -5.04
C PHE A 146 15.81 -0.27 -4.33
N THR A 147 15.79 -0.40 -3.01
CA THR A 147 16.93 -0.90 -2.22
C THR A 147 17.38 -2.29 -2.66
N LEU A 148 16.44 -3.23 -2.87
CA LEU A 148 16.76 -4.59 -3.30
C LEU A 148 17.33 -4.63 -4.72
N SER A 149 16.79 -3.80 -5.62
CA SER A 149 17.15 -3.81 -7.03
C SER A 149 18.50 -3.18 -7.33
N ILE A 150 19.00 -2.31 -6.45
CA ILE A 150 20.33 -1.69 -6.57
C ILE A 150 21.43 -2.43 -5.80
N ASP A 151 21.05 -3.42 -4.99
CA ASP A 151 21.99 -4.17 -4.16
C ASP A 151 22.98 -4.97 -5.02
N GLY A 152 24.27 -4.90 -4.68
CA GLY A 152 25.33 -5.64 -5.37
C GLY A 152 25.74 -5.12 -6.76
N LEU A 153 25.16 -4.02 -7.27
CA LEU A 153 25.49 -3.49 -8.61
C LEU A 153 26.83 -2.76 -8.68
N GLY A 154 27.41 -2.34 -7.54
CA GLY A 154 28.71 -1.67 -7.49
C GLY A 154 28.74 -0.44 -8.41
N LYS A 155 29.69 -0.41 -9.35
CA LYS A 155 29.85 0.69 -10.33
C LYS A 155 28.61 0.94 -11.21
N TYR A 156 27.72 -0.05 -11.34
CA TYR A 156 26.49 0.07 -12.15
C TYR A 156 25.28 0.58 -11.37
N THR A 157 25.41 0.91 -10.08
CA THR A 157 24.31 1.36 -9.22
C THR A 157 23.54 2.56 -9.82
N SER A 158 24.26 3.53 -10.40
CA SER A 158 23.65 4.71 -11.03
C SER A 158 22.81 4.33 -12.26
N GLN A 159 23.33 3.43 -13.12
CA GLN A 159 22.61 2.95 -14.31
C GLN A 159 21.42 2.05 -13.92
N GLY A 160 21.57 1.18 -12.93
CA GLY A 160 20.48 0.37 -12.40
C GLY A 160 19.35 1.24 -11.82
N SER A 161 19.73 2.28 -11.07
CA SER A 161 18.77 3.25 -10.51
C SER A 161 18.00 4.01 -11.60
N SER A 162 18.68 4.45 -12.68
CA SER A 162 18.00 5.16 -13.77
C SER A 162 17.05 4.26 -14.55
N LEU A 163 17.44 3.00 -14.79
CA LEU A 163 16.56 2.00 -15.40
C LEU A 163 15.30 1.75 -14.56
N LEU A 164 15.45 1.62 -13.23
CA LEU A 164 14.30 1.45 -12.33
C LEU A 164 13.34 2.64 -12.39
N VAL A 165 13.85 3.87 -12.44
CA VAL A 165 13.02 5.07 -12.56
C VAL A 165 12.31 5.11 -13.92
N MET A 166 12.97 4.71 -15.01
CA MET A 166 12.33 4.63 -16.33
C MET A 166 11.21 3.57 -16.38
N MET A 167 11.31 2.50 -15.58
CA MET A 167 10.27 1.47 -15.47
C MET A 167 8.98 1.95 -14.79
N ILE A 168 8.89 3.22 -14.35
CA ILE A 168 7.61 3.89 -14.06
C ILE A 168 6.66 3.82 -15.27
N LEU A 169 7.18 3.59 -16.49
CA LEU A 169 6.40 3.20 -17.67
C LEU A 169 5.36 2.11 -17.40
N GLY A 170 5.64 1.14 -16.52
CA GLY A 170 4.65 0.13 -16.11
C GLY A 170 3.36 0.76 -15.55
N GLY A 171 3.48 1.89 -14.85
CA GLY A 171 2.33 2.67 -14.38
C GLY A 171 1.53 3.36 -15.49
N ALA A 172 2.08 3.50 -16.70
CA ALA A 172 1.35 3.96 -17.88
C ALA A 172 0.72 2.81 -18.67
N VAL A 173 1.28 1.60 -18.58
CA VAL A 173 0.82 0.42 -19.33
C VAL A 173 -0.25 -0.36 -18.57
N ILE A 174 -0.08 -0.55 -17.25
CA ILE A 174 -0.99 -1.37 -16.43
C ILE A 174 -2.41 -0.77 -16.32
N PRO A 175 -2.61 0.55 -16.10
CA PRO A 175 -3.96 1.09 -15.96
C PRO A 175 -4.83 0.98 -17.22
N PRO A 176 -4.34 1.25 -18.45
CA PRO A 176 -5.09 0.97 -19.66
C PRO A 176 -5.45 -0.51 -19.81
N LEU A 177 -4.52 -1.43 -19.52
CA LEU A 177 -4.80 -2.86 -19.55
C LEU A 177 -5.88 -3.25 -18.53
N GLN A 178 -5.84 -2.68 -17.33
CA GLN A 178 -6.90 -2.88 -16.33
C GLN A 178 -8.24 -2.30 -16.83
N GLY A 179 -8.23 -1.16 -17.50
CA GLY A 179 -9.42 -0.55 -18.10
C GLY A 179 -10.07 -1.47 -19.14
N LEU A 180 -9.26 -2.01 -20.07
CA LEU A 180 -9.75 -2.97 -21.07
C LEU A 180 -10.32 -4.24 -20.44
N LEU A 181 -9.72 -4.74 -19.35
CA LEU A 181 -10.27 -5.84 -18.58
C LEU A 181 -11.58 -5.43 -17.89
N ALA A 182 -11.64 -4.24 -17.30
CA ALA A 182 -12.86 -3.74 -16.66
C ALA A 182 -14.04 -3.63 -17.62
N ASP A 183 -13.78 -3.27 -18.88
CA ASP A 183 -14.80 -3.15 -19.92
C ASP A 183 -15.33 -4.52 -20.40
N THR A 184 -14.56 -5.61 -20.21
CA THR A 184 -14.91 -6.95 -20.73
C THR A 184 -15.46 -7.89 -19.65
N ILE A 185 -14.80 -7.97 -18.49
CA ILE A 185 -15.17 -8.88 -17.40
C ILE A 185 -15.80 -8.15 -16.21
N GLY A 186 -15.84 -6.82 -16.23
CA GLY A 186 -16.34 -5.99 -15.13
C GLY A 186 -15.22 -5.45 -14.24
N LEU A 187 -15.54 -4.38 -13.50
CA LEU A 187 -14.55 -3.60 -12.77
C LEU A 187 -13.98 -4.32 -11.54
N GLN A 188 -14.77 -5.07 -10.79
CA GLN A 188 -14.28 -5.88 -9.66
C GLN A 188 -13.27 -6.96 -10.09
N PRO A 189 -13.59 -7.86 -11.04
CA PRO A 189 -12.66 -8.88 -11.46
C PRO A 189 -11.46 -8.33 -12.25
N SER A 190 -11.53 -7.10 -12.78
CA SER A 190 -10.37 -6.43 -13.40
C SER A 190 -9.18 -6.25 -12.44
N PHE A 191 -9.42 -6.23 -11.13
CA PHE A 191 -8.35 -6.18 -10.13
C PHE A 191 -7.49 -7.46 -10.12
N SER A 192 -7.91 -8.55 -10.77
CA SER A 192 -7.06 -9.73 -11.00
C SER A 192 -5.70 -9.39 -11.63
N LEU A 193 -5.63 -8.36 -12.48
CA LEU A 193 -4.36 -7.87 -13.02
C LEU A 193 -3.43 -7.35 -11.90
N ALA A 194 -3.97 -6.57 -10.96
CA ALA A 194 -3.23 -6.12 -9.79
C ALA A 194 -2.83 -7.28 -8.88
N LEU A 195 -3.67 -8.32 -8.78
CA LEU A 195 -3.35 -9.54 -8.04
C LEU A 195 -2.10 -10.23 -8.58
N LEU A 196 -1.96 -10.33 -9.92
CA LEU A 196 -0.76 -10.86 -10.56
C LEU A 196 0.48 -10.02 -10.27
N CYS A 197 0.36 -8.68 -10.35
CA CYS A 197 1.45 -7.76 -10.02
C CYS A 197 1.93 -7.92 -8.57
N TYR A 198 1.00 -7.96 -7.60
CA TYR A 198 1.36 -8.18 -6.20
C TYR A 198 1.91 -9.59 -5.96
N GLY A 199 1.45 -10.59 -6.72
CA GLY A 199 2.00 -11.95 -6.70
C GLY A 199 3.48 -11.97 -7.06
N TYR A 200 3.85 -11.24 -8.11
CA TYR A 200 5.25 -11.06 -8.49
C TYR A 200 6.06 -10.33 -7.41
N LEU A 201 5.52 -9.26 -6.79
CA LEU A 201 6.22 -8.55 -5.72
C LEU A 201 6.42 -9.40 -4.46
N PHE A 202 5.44 -10.23 -4.12
CA PHE A 202 5.56 -11.20 -3.04
C PHE A 202 6.69 -12.20 -3.32
N TYR A 203 6.69 -12.79 -4.52
CA TYR A 203 7.77 -13.67 -4.97
C TYR A 203 9.13 -12.98 -4.92
N TYR A 204 9.23 -11.75 -5.44
CA TYR A 204 10.47 -10.98 -5.48
C TYR A 204 11.04 -10.72 -4.08
N GLY A 205 10.19 -10.30 -3.14
CA GLY A 205 10.61 -10.06 -1.75
C GLY A 205 10.93 -11.33 -0.96
N ALA A 206 10.23 -12.42 -1.22
CA ALA A 206 10.35 -13.66 -0.44
C ALA A 206 11.49 -14.57 -0.93
N LEU A 207 11.60 -14.79 -2.25
CA LEU A 207 12.46 -15.82 -2.85
C LEU A 207 13.30 -15.30 -4.02
N GLY A 208 12.79 -14.31 -4.76
CA GLY A 208 13.43 -13.82 -5.99
C GLY A 208 14.71 -13.02 -5.75
N TYR A 209 14.82 -12.35 -4.61
CA TYR A 209 16.01 -11.56 -4.27
C TYR A 209 17.17 -12.44 -3.77
N LYS A 210 18.31 -12.37 -4.46
CA LYS A 210 19.60 -12.92 -4.01
C LYS A 210 20.51 -11.76 -3.64
N ARG A 211 20.96 -11.74 -2.39
CA ARG A 211 21.84 -10.69 -1.86
C ARG A 211 23.10 -10.58 -2.71
N GLY A 212 23.45 -9.36 -3.11
CA GLY A 212 24.68 -9.09 -3.84
C GLY A 212 25.89 -9.50 -3.01
N LYS A 213 26.87 -10.19 -3.62
CA LYS A 213 28.18 -10.35 -2.96
C LYS A 213 28.78 -8.95 -2.80
N PRO A 214 29.32 -8.58 -1.62
CA PRO A 214 30.02 -7.31 -1.48
C PRO A 214 31.14 -7.25 -2.52
N ALA A 215 31.23 -6.15 -3.26
CA ALA A 215 32.29 -5.96 -4.24
C ALA A 215 33.65 -6.10 -3.52
N PRO A 216 34.65 -6.78 -4.13
CA PRO A 216 35.99 -6.79 -3.56
C PRO A 216 36.45 -5.35 -3.39
N VAL A 217 36.93 -5.02 -2.18
CA VAL A 217 37.59 -3.75 -1.90
C VAL A 217 38.90 -3.80 -2.67
N GLY A 218 38.90 -3.23 -3.87
CA GLY A 218 40.06 -3.10 -4.74
C GLY A 218 40.68 -1.71 -4.62
#